data_AF-A0A372BPB9-F1
#
_entry.id   AF-A0A372BPB9-F1
#
_cell.length_a   1.000
_cell.length_b   1.000
_cell.length_c   1.000
_cell.angle_alpha   90.00
_cell.angle_beta   90.00
_cell.angle_gamma   90.00
#
_symmetry.space_group_name_H-M   'P 1'
#
loop_
_entity.id
_entity.type
_entity.pdbx_description
1 polymer ?
#
loop_
_entity_poly.entity_id
_entity_poly.type
_entity_poly.pdbx_seq_one_letter_code
_entity_poly.pdbx_strand_id
1 'polypeptide(L)'
;MKLKAILLFTIVLAGCQPQPKNEQYRHAVCQSLIEGYLKMTNQQDYKMEQRTDDEASTISHYQYKRNSSNEVVMVNSPYSKLYFSCRQQQKSYFLAQHSSKGQITPILEVHFPSDVYGSFRERF
;
A
#
# COMPACT_ATOMS: atom_id res chain seq x y z
N MET A 1 -11.63 54.86 37.60
CA MET A 1 -11.76 53.40 37.56
C MET A 1 -11.99 52.96 36.12
N LYS A 2 -11.03 52.31 35.47
CA LYS A 2 -11.20 51.75 34.11
C LYS A 2 -10.54 50.37 34.09
N LEU A 3 -11.35 49.34 34.30
CA LEU A 3 -10.92 47.95 34.32
C LEU A 3 -10.77 47.49 32.86
N LYS A 4 -9.54 47.31 32.39
CA LYS A 4 -9.26 46.76 31.05
C LYS A 4 -9.39 45.24 31.11
N ALA A 5 -10.52 44.72 30.63
CA ALA A 5 -10.73 43.29 30.44
C ALA A 5 -9.88 42.83 29.23
N ILE A 6 -8.77 42.15 29.52
CA ILE A 6 -7.97 41.47 28.50
C ILE A 6 -8.64 40.12 28.23
N LEU A 7 -9.32 40.04 27.10
CA LEU A 7 -10.01 38.86 26.61
C LEU A 7 -8.95 37.87 26.08
N LEU A 8 -8.61 36.87 26.89
CA LEU A 8 -7.71 35.77 26.51
C LEU A 8 -8.40 34.87 25.49
N PHE A 9 -8.19 35.16 24.21
CA PHE A 9 -8.60 34.32 23.09
C PHE A 9 -7.66 33.11 23.04
N THR A 10 -7.97 32.07 23.81
CA THR A 10 -7.31 30.76 23.71
C THR A 10 -7.85 30.07 22.46
N ILE A 11 -7.21 30.33 21.32
CA ILE A 11 -7.43 29.57 20.09
C ILE A 11 -6.86 28.17 20.35
N VAL A 12 -7.74 27.25 20.74
CA VAL A 12 -7.41 25.83 20.73
C VAL A 12 -7.32 25.44 19.25
N LEU A 13 -6.11 25.50 18.69
CA LEU A 13 -5.79 24.79 17.44
C LEU A 13 -5.85 23.29 17.74
N ALA A 14 -7.06 22.75 17.86
CA ALA A 14 -7.30 21.34 17.66
C ALA A 14 -7.03 21.08 16.18
N GLY A 15 -5.76 20.87 15.84
CA GLY A 15 -5.38 20.27 14.58
C GLY A 15 -5.99 18.87 14.55
N CYS A 16 -7.23 18.76 14.04
CA CYS A 16 -7.75 17.50 13.55
C CYS A 16 -6.84 17.10 12.39
N GLN A 17 -5.72 16.44 12.70
CA GLN A 17 -4.92 15.78 11.70
C GLN A 17 -5.83 14.72 11.10
N PRO A 18 -6.27 14.85 9.83
CA PRO A 18 -7.10 13.83 9.23
C PRO A 18 -6.27 12.56 9.28
N GLN A 19 -6.71 11.58 10.08
CA GLN A 19 -6.09 10.26 10.07
C GLN A 19 -6.07 9.82 8.61
N PRO A 20 -4.90 9.46 8.04
CA PRO A 20 -4.86 8.98 6.68
C PRO A 20 -5.85 7.84 6.59
N LYS A 21 -6.79 7.92 5.63
CA LYS A 21 -7.76 6.87 5.39
C LYS A 21 -6.98 5.56 5.32
N ASN A 22 -7.22 4.67 6.29
CA ASN A 22 -6.41 3.47 6.54
C ASN A 22 -6.16 2.66 5.25
N GLU A 23 -7.13 2.70 4.34
CA GLU A 23 -7.06 2.14 2.98
C GLU A 23 -5.92 2.71 2.13
N GLN A 24 -5.76 4.03 2.02
CA GLN A 24 -4.72 4.65 1.21
C GLN A 24 -3.32 4.26 1.72
N TYR A 25 -3.14 4.21 3.04
CA TYR A 25 -1.90 3.74 3.65
C TYR A 25 -1.66 2.25 3.34
N ARG A 26 -2.69 1.41 3.53
CA ARG A 26 -2.64 -0.01 3.20
C ARG A 26 -2.20 -0.24 1.76
N HIS A 27 -2.77 0.51 0.80
CA HIS A 27 -2.41 0.37 -0.61
C HIS A 27 -0.98 0.78 -0.90
N ALA A 28 -0.49 1.87 -0.30
CA ALA A 28 0.90 2.30 -0.45
C ALA A 28 1.87 1.22 0.05
N VAL A 29 1.58 0.59 1.20
CA VAL A 29 2.37 -0.51 1.73
C VAL A 29 2.32 -1.71 0.79
N CYS A 30 1.13 -2.19 0.41
CA CYS A 30 0.97 -3.34 -0.47
C CYS A 30 1.67 -3.15 -1.83
N GLN A 31 1.55 -1.97 -2.44
CA GLN A 31 2.23 -1.65 -3.69
C GLN A 31 3.75 -1.67 -3.52
N SER A 32 4.27 -1.08 -2.45
CA SER A 32 5.71 -1.09 -2.15
C SER A 32 6.25 -2.51 -1.96
N LEU A 33 5.50 -3.38 -1.27
CA LEU A 33 5.87 -4.78 -1.08
C LEU A 33 5.90 -5.55 -2.41
N ILE A 34 4.89 -5.36 -3.27
CA ILE A 34 4.84 -6.01 -4.59
C ILE A 34 5.98 -5.51 -5.47
N GLU A 35 6.21 -4.19 -5.54
CA GLU A 35 7.30 -3.62 -6.33
C GLU A 35 8.68 -4.09 -5.83
N GLY A 36 8.86 -4.19 -4.51
CA GLY A 36 10.06 -4.78 -3.90
C GLY A 36 10.25 -6.23 -4.31
N TYR A 37 9.20 -7.05 -4.24
CA TYR A 37 9.24 -8.44 -4.67
C TYR A 37 9.57 -8.59 -6.17
N LEU A 38 8.93 -7.80 -7.03
CA LEU A 38 9.19 -7.80 -8.47
C LEU A 38 10.64 -7.40 -8.77
N LYS A 39 11.20 -6.44 -8.04
CA LYS A 39 12.61 -6.06 -8.17
C LYS A 39 13.54 -7.21 -7.75
N MET A 40 13.27 -7.86 -6.62
CA MET A 40 14.07 -8.98 -6.12
C MET A 40 14.05 -10.20 -7.04
N THR A 41 12.94 -10.42 -7.74
CA THR A 41 12.74 -11.55 -8.67
C THR A 41 13.11 -11.23 -10.12
N ASN A 42 13.70 -10.05 -10.38
CA ASN A 42 14.05 -9.58 -11.73
C ASN A 42 12.84 -9.46 -12.69
N GLN A 43 11.69 -9.05 -12.16
CA GLN A 43 10.41 -8.82 -12.86
C GLN A 43 9.98 -7.33 -12.79
N GLN A 44 10.94 -6.42 -12.75
CA GLN A 44 10.72 -4.96 -12.60
C GLN A 44 10.05 -4.28 -13.80
N ASP A 45 9.96 -4.97 -14.93
CA ASP A 45 9.26 -4.57 -16.15
C ASP A 45 7.73 -4.68 -16.01
N TYR A 46 7.22 -5.36 -14.98
CA TYR A 46 5.80 -5.39 -14.67
C TYR A 46 5.33 -4.09 -14.02
N LYS A 47 4.19 -3.58 -14.48
CA LYS A 47 3.52 -2.40 -13.93
C LYS A 47 2.10 -2.72 -13.52
N MET A 48 1.63 -2.07 -12.46
CA MET A 48 0.25 -2.22 -12.00
C MET A 48 -0.69 -1.76 -13.11
N GLU A 49 -1.61 -2.63 -13.51
CA GLU A 49 -2.65 -2.34 -14.50
C GLU A 49 -3.97 -2.04 -13.79
N GLN A 50 -4.33 -2.87 -12.82
CA GLN A 50 -5.61 -2.78 -12.11
C GLN A 50 -5.48 -3.15 -10.64
N ARG A 51 -6.39 -2.62 -9.84
CA ARG A 51 -6.57 -2.91 -8.43
C ARG A 51 -8.05 -3.05 -8.13
N THR A 52 -8.39 -4.03 -7.31
CA THR A 52 -9.76 -4.23 -6.82
C THR A 52 -9.69 -4.53 -5.33
N ASP A 53 -10.55 -3.90 -4.55
CA ASP A 53 -10.69 -4.20 -3.14
C ASP A 53 -11.93 -5.06 -2.93
N ASP A 54 -11.81 -6.05 -2.05
CA ASP A 54 -13.00 -6.76 -1.56
C ASP A 54 -13.68 -5.85 -0.53
N GLU A 55 -14.84 -5.27 -0.86
CA GLU A 55 -15.56 -4.33 0.03
C GLU A 55 -15.89 -4.94 1.41
N ALA A 56 -16.03 -6.27 1.47
CA ALA A 56 -16.31 -7.01 2.70
C ALA A 56 -15.05 -7.48 3.46
N SER A 57 -13.84 -7.25 2.95
CA SER A 57 -12.61 -7.79 3.55
C SER A 57 -11.43 -6.80 3.57
N THR A 58 -10.40 -7.08 4.37
CA THR A 58 -9.16 -6.29 4.36
C THR A 58 -8.19 -6.69 3.25
N ILE A 59 -8.68 -7.41 2.23
CA ILE A 59 -7.90 -7.94 1.11
C ILE A 59 -8.03 -7.01 -0.10
N SER A 60 -6.89 -6.65 -0.67
CA SER A 60 -6.77 -5.95 -1.95
C SER A 60 -6.11 -6.86 -2.97
N HIS A 61 -6.68 -6.89 -4.17
CA HIS A 61 -6.18 -7.65 -5.32
C HIS A 61 -5.50 -6.71 -6.31
N TYR A 62 -4.37 -7.14 -6.84
CA TYR A 62 -3.53 -6.35 -7.74
C TYR A 62 -3.19 -7.17 -8.98
N GLN A 63 -3.43 -6.56 -10.14
CA GLN A 63 -3.04 -7.11 -11.44
C GLN A 63 -1.88 -6.29 -11.99
N TYR A 64 -0.79 -6.97 -12.30
CA TYR A 64 0.40 -6.40 -12.92
C TYR A 64 0.58 -6.96 -14.32
N LYS A 65 0.93 -6.11 -15.27
CA LYS A 65 1.19 -6.49 -16.67
C LYS A 65 2.61 -6.10 -17.05
N ARG A 66 3.30 -6.98 -17.76
CA ARG A 66 4.63 -6.71 -18.30
C ARG A 66 4.56 -5.55 -19.30
N ASN A 67 5.39 -4.52 -19.09
CA ASN A 67 5.58 -3.43 -20.04
C ASN A 67 6.53 -3.90 -21.14
N SER A 68 5.98 -4.32 -22.28
CA SER A 68 6.76 -4.78 -23.43
C SER A 68 7.06 -3.59 -24.33
N SER A 69 8.23 -2.96 -24.19
CA SER A 69 8.71 -1.97 -25.15
C SER A 69 9.21 -2.59 -26.48
N ASN A 70 9.43 -3.91 -26.52
CA ASN A 70 9.92 -4.64 -27.70
C ASN A 70 8.84 -5.63 -28.19
N GLU A 71 7.88 -5.10 -28.94
CA GLU A 71 6.55 -5.68 -29.22
C GLU A 71 6.49 -6.92 -30.13
N VAL A 72 7.59 -7.60 -30.47
CA VAL A 72 7.51 -8.68 -31.48
C VAL A 72 7.39 -10.09 -30.91
N VAL A 73 7.77 -10.34 -29.64
CA VAL A 73 7.96 -11.73 -29.17
C VAL A 73 6.90 -12.23 -28.16
N MET A 74 6.15 -11.37 -27.47
CA MET A 74 5.40 -11.80 -26.27
C MET A 74 3.97 -11.22 -26.10
N VAL A 75 3.42 -10.53 -27.11
CA VAL A 75 2.17 -9.76 -27.00
C VAL A 75 0.93 -10.62 -26.67
N ASN A 76 0.95 -11.91 -27.02
CA ASN A 76 -0.17 -12.84 -26.79
C ASN A 76 0.10 -13.91 -25.72
N SER A 77 1.10 -13.71 -24.87
CA SER A 77 1.42 -14.68 -23.83
C SER A 77 0.46 -14.52 -22.63
N PRO A 78 -0.29 -15.56 -22.23
CA PRO A 78 -1.07 -15.55 -20.99
C PRO A 78 -0.20 -15.39 -19.74
N TYR A 79 1.14 -15.50 -19.88
CA TYR A 79 2.14 -15.26 -18.84
C TYR A 79 2.55 -13.78 -18.70
N SER A 80 1.87 -12.87 -19.42
CA SER A 80 2.12 -11.42 -19.36
C SER A 80 1.52 -10.74 -18.13
N LYS A 81 0.66 -11.44 -17.37
CA LYS A 81 -0.01 -10.91 -16.17
C LYS A 81 0.39 -11.66 -14.91
N LEU A 82 0.57 -10.90 -13.83
CA LEU A 82 0.77 -11.38 -12.49
C LEU A 82 -0.37 -10.89 -11.59
N TYR A 83 -0.79 -11.76 -10.69
CA TYR A 83 -1.90 -11.51 -9.79
C TYR A 83 -1.43 -11.65 -8.36
N PHE A 84 -1.71 -10.64 -7.54
CA PHE A 84 -1.33 -10.61 -6.14
C PHE A 84 -2.55 -10.30 -5.29
N SER A 85 -2.59 -10.89 -4.10
CA SER A 85 -3.46 -10.45 -3.01
C SER A 85 -2.60 -9.96 -1.87
N CYS A 86 -2.94 -8.80 -1.34
CA CYS A 86 -2.33 -8.25 -0.15
C CYS A 86 -3.41 -8.01 0.89
N ARG A 87 -3.19 -8.48 2.12
CA ARG A 87 -4.11 -8.23 3.23
C ARG A 87 -3.38 -7.66 4.42
N GLN A 88 -4.04 -6.74 5.09
CA GLN A 88 -3.61 -6.27 6.39
C GLN A 88 -4.37 -7.04 7.46
N GLN A 89 -3.63 -7.64 8.39
CA GLN A 89 -4.19 -8.21 9.62
C GLN A 89 -3.43 -7.63 10.81
N GLN A 90 -4.14 -6.87 11.64
CA GLN A 90 -3.56 -6.13 12.75
C GLN A 90 -2.41 -5.21 12.26
N LYS A 91 -1.16 -5.56 12.62
CA LYS A 91 0.07 -4.82 12.29
C LYS A 91 0.95 -5.55 11.26
N SER A 92 0.45 -6.64 10.70
CA SER A 92 1.14 -7.43 9.69
C SER A 92 0.48 -7.30 8.32
N TYR A 93 1.30 -7.29 7.29
CA TYR A 93 0.89 -7.35 5.90
C TYR A 93 1.30 -8.70 5.31
N PHE A 94 0.35 -9.36 4.66
CA PHE A 94 0.55 -10.67 4.04
C PHE A 94 0.40 -10.50 2.54
N LEU A 95 1.46 -10.83 1.80
CA LEU A 95 1.48 -10.81 0.35
C LEU A 95 1.48 -12.24 -0.18
N ALA A 96 0.59 -12.51 -1.14
CA ALA A 96 0.53 -13.77 -1.85
C ALA A 96 0.37 -13.55 -3.36
N GLN A 97 0.90 -14.46 -4.16
CA GLN A 97 0.76 -14.48 -5.61
C GLN A 97 -0.19 -15.60 -6.05
N HIS A 98 -1.02 -15.29 -7.03
CA HIS A 98 -1.98 -16.21 -7.61
C HIS A 98 -1.44 -16.70 -8.96
N SER A 99 -1.43 -18.02 -9.13
CA SER A 99 -1.14 -18.65 -10.42
C SER A 99 -2.36 -18.65 -11.33
N SER A 100 -2.16 -18.86 -12.63
CA SER A 100 -3.25 -19.04 -13.61
C SER A 100 -4.15 -20.25 -13.32
N LYS A 101 -3.71 -21.20 -12.49
CA LYS A 101 -4.49 -22.38 -12.05
C LYS A 101 -5.26 -22.13 -10.75
N GLY A 102 -5.26 -20.90 -10.23
CA GLY A 102 -5.93 -20.54 -8.97
C GLY A 102 -5.17 -20.94 -7.70
N GLN A 103 -3.97 -21.50 -7.82
CA GLN A 103 -3.12 -21.77 -6.66
C GLN A 103 -2.57 -20.46 -6.09
N ILE A 104 -2.73 -20.28 -4.78
CA ILE A 104 -2.23 -19.13 -4.02
C ILE A 104 -0.93 -19.52 -3.33
N THR A 105 0.13 -18.75 -3.59
CA THR A 105 1.46 -18.96 -2.98
C THR A 105 1.80 -17.77 -2.07
N PRO A 106 2.02 -17.97 -0.76
CA PRO A 106 2.48 -16.91 0.12
C PRO A 106 3.89 -16.48 -0.27
N ILE A 107 4.12 -15.17 -0.39
CA ILE A 107 5.43 -14.61 -0.75
C ILE A 107 6.13 -14.06 0.48
N LEU A 108 5.43 -13.22 1.24
CA LEU A 108 6.03 -12.44 2.30
C LEU A 108 5.00 -12.10 3.37
N GLU A 109 5.44 -12.14 4.62
CA GLU A 109 4.78 -11.52 5.76
C GLU A 109 5.70 -10.45 6.34
N VAL A 110 5.17 -9.23 6.51
CA VAL A 110 5.91 -8.12 7.11
C VAL A 110 5.16 -7.63 8.34
N HIS A 111 5.84 -7.63 9.48
CA HIS A 111 5.33 -7.06 10.72
C HIS A 111 5.89 -5.65 10.93
N PHE A 112 5.01 -4.67 11.09
CA PHE A 112 5.41 -3.30 11.40
C PHE A 112 5.31 -3.03 12.91
N PRO A 113 6.41 -2.64 13.58
CA PRO A 113 6.34 -2.20 14.97
C PRO A 113 5.54 -0.89 15.02
N SER A 114 4.54 -0.82 15.91
CA SER A 114 3.58 0.29 15.97
C SER A 114 4.14 1.61 16.48
N ASP A 115 5.37 1.64 16.99
CA ASP A 115 5.78 2.71 17.90
C ASP A 115 6.95 3.55 17.35
N VAL A 116 7.49 3.25 16.16
CA VAL A 116 8.74 3.85 15.66
C VAL A 116 8.51 4.96 14.63
N TYR A 117 7.38 4.97 13.91
CA TYR A 117 7.13 5.99 12.88
C TYR A 117 6.61 7.32 13.42
N GLY A 118 6.11 7.37 14.66
CA GLY A 118 5.77 8.62 15.34
C GLY A 118 6.98 9.51 15.57
N SER A 119 8.14 8.93 15.88
CA SER A 119 9.36 9.70 16.17
C SER A 119 10.17 10.10 14.93
N PHE A 120 9.90 9.51 13.76
CA PHE A 120 10.66 9.82 12.54
C PHE A 120 10.18 11.11 11.85
N ARG A 121 8.93 11.49 12.07
CA ARG A 121 8.34 12.72 11.48
C ARG A 121 8.71 13.99 12.26
N GLU A 122 9.23 13.89 13.49
CA GLU A 122 9.71 15.06 14.25
C GLU A 122 11.21 15.34 14.07
N ARG A 123 11.91 14.58 13.20
CA ARG A 123 13.36 14.67 13.05
C ARG A 123 13.85 15.41 11.80
N PHE A 124 12.94 15.93 10.97
CA PHE A 124 13.26 16.69 9.77
C PHE A 124 12.35 17.91 9.65
#